data_AF-A0A962S846-F1
#
_entry.id   AF-A0A962S846-F1
#
_cell.length_a   1.000
_cell.length_b   1.000
_cell.length_c   1.000
_cell.angle_alpha   90.00
_cell.angle_beta   90.00
_cell.angle_gamma   90.00
#
_symmetry.space_group_name_H-M   'P 1'
#
loop_
_entity.id
_entity.type
_entity.pdbx_description
1 polymer ?
#
loop_
_entity_poly.entity_id
_entity_poly.type
_entity_poly.pdbx_seq_one_letter_code
_entity_poly.pdbx_strand_id
1 'polypeptide(L)'
;RFLESLLINKSSSSGPPGDNFHISRGEVIHQFCEETGMPRFMVDPALPMDAKAVKSSFNSKVFGQEAAVERVIDVLAAVKTALTRTGKPIASLLFVGPTGVGKTELAKILAEFMFGSRERIARFDMSEFATPYAVARLVGTSYFSDGLLTSAIRREPFSVLLFDEVEKAHPTFFDLLLQVLSEGRLTDARGKLANFCSAIIIMT
;
A
#
# COMPACT_ATOMS: atom_id res chain seq x y z
N ARG A 1 -15.61 8.61 -3.83
CA ARG A 1 -15.67 9.53 -2.67
C ARG A 1 -14.55 10.58 -2.63
N PHE A 2 -13.24 10.25 -2.59
CA PHE A 2 -12.17 11.29 -2.67
C PHE A 2 -12.21 12.13 -3.96
N LEU A 3 -12.42 11.46 -5.10
CA LEU A 3 -12.57 12.15 -6.41
C LEU A 3 -13.90 12.92 -6.55
N GLU A 4 -14.95 12.52 -5.82
CA GLU A 4 -16.24 13.22 -5.85
C GLU A 4 -16.19 14.52 -5.04
N SER A 5 -15.44 14.56 -3.92
CA SER A 5 -15.26 15.79 -3.13
C SER A 5 -14.45 16.87 -3.85
N LEU A 6 -13.57 16.50 -4.79
CA LEU A 6 -12.82 17.46 -5.62
C LEU A 6 -13.71 18.12 -6.70
N LEU A 7 -14.74 17.43 -7.17
CA LEU A 7 -15.64 17.92 -8.22
C LEU A 7 -16.75 18.82 -7.67
N ILE A 8 -17.20 18.61 -6.43
CA ILE A 8 -18.29 19.38 -5.81
C ILE A 8 -17.84 20.81 -5.47
N ASN A 9 -16.55 21.06 -5.25
CA ASN A 9 -16.03 22.37 -4.81
C ASN A 9 -15.67 23.36 -5.93
N LYS A 10 -15.87 23.02 -7.21
CA LYS A 10 -15.49 23.88 -8.35
C LYS A 10 -16.66 24.57 -9.06
N SER A 11 -17.91 24.38 -8.62
CA SER A 11 -19.10 24.94 -9.29
C SER A 11 -19.45 26.39 -8.88
N SER A 12 -18.60 27.10 -8.12
CA SER A 12 -18.88 28.48 -7.68
C SER A 12 -17.70 29.45 -7.82
N SER A 13 -17.15 29.61 -9.03
CA SER A 13 -16.33 30.78 -9.34
C SER A 13 -16.54 31.26 -10.78
N SER A 14 -17.31 32.34 -10.93
CA SER A 14 -17.47 33.10 -12.16
C SER A 14 -16.21 33.94 -12.43
N GLY A 15 -15.37 33.46 -13.35
CA GLY A 15 -14.20 34.17 -13.92
C GLY A 15 -14.36 34.42 -15.42
N PRO A 16 -13.47 35.22 -16.06
CA PRO A 16 -13.64 35.76 -17.41
C PRO A 16 -13.61 34.66 -18.51
N PRO A 17 -14.11 34.93 -19.74
CA PRO A 17 -14.21 33.94 -20.80
C PRO A 17 -12.83 33.66 -21.42
N GLY A 18 -12.12 32.68 -20.88
CA GLY A 18 -10.89 32.13 -21.42
C GLY A 18 -10.80 30.65 -21.02
N ASP A 19 -10.84 29.76 -22.00
CA ASP A 19 -10.78 28.30 -21.92
C ASP A 19 -11.49 27.64 -20.72
N ASN A 20 -12.71 27.16 -20.95
CA ASN A 20 -13.35 26.19 -20.05
C ASN A 20 -12.56 24.87 -20.07
N PHE A 21 -11.48 24.79 -19.30
CA PHE A 21 -10.76 23.56 -19.00
C PHE A 21 -11.68 22.61 -18.23
N HIS A 22 -12.40 21.76 -18.96
CA HIS A 22 -13.17 20.67 -18.40
C HIS A 22 -12.24 19.49 -18.12
N ILE A 23 -11.85 19.33 -16.85
CA ILE A 23 -11.11 18.14 -16.40
C ILE A 23 -12.10 16.96 -16.35
N SER A 24 -11.88 15.96 -17.20
CA SER A 24 -12.74 14.76 -17.23
C SER A 24 -12.35 13.76 -16.15
N ARG A 25 -13.30 12.93 -15.70
CA ARG A 25 -13.02 11.82 -14.77
C ARG A 25 -11.96 10.86 -15.32
N GLY A 26 -11.98 10.65 -16.64
CA GLY A 26 -11.02 9.79 -17.33
C GLY A 26 -9.59 10.33 -17.24
N GLU A 27 -9.41 11.64 -17.43
CA GLU A 27 -8.09 12.29 -17.29
C GLU A 27 -7.55 12.20 -15.86
N VAL A 28 -8.40 12.42 -14.84
CA VAL A 28 -7.96 12.31 -13.44
C VAL A 28 -7.53 10.88 -13.12
N ILE A 29 -8.28 9.88 -13.57
CA ILE A 29 -7.91 8.47 -13.39
C ILE A 29 -6.61 8.17 -14.13
N HIS A 30 -6.46 8.64 -15.36
CA HIS A 30 -5.24 8.44 -16.14
C HIS A 30 -4.02 9.01 -15.42
N GLN A 31 -4.08 10.28 -14.99
CA GLN A 31 -2.98 10.93 -14.29
C GLN A 31 -2.66 10.23 -12.96
N PHE A 32 -3.69 9.83 -12.22
CA PHE A 32 -3.51 9.08 -10.98
C PHE A 32 -2.83 7.74 -11.22
N CYS A 33 -3.20 7.00 -12.26
CA CYS A 33 -2.56 5.73 -12.63
C CYS A 33 -1.09 5.93 -13.02
N GLU A 34 -0.75 6.98 -13.78
CA GLU A 34 0.63 7.32 -14.14
C GLU A 34 1.50 7.61 -12.89
N GLU A 35 0.99 8.41 -11.95
CA GLU A 35 1.74 8.78 -10.75
C GLU A 35 1.91 7.61 -9.77
N THR A 36 0.86 6.83 -9.57
CA THR A 36 0.82 5.76 -8.56
C THR A 36 1.30 4.41 -9.09
N GLY A 37 1.29 4.22 -10.40
CA GLY A 37 1.48 2.92 -11.06
C GLY A 37 0.30 1.96 -10.88
N MET A 38 -0.82 2.40 -10.29
CA MET A 38 -1.99 1.53 -10.11
C MET A 38 -2.66 1.21 -11.44
N PRO A 39 -2.97 -0.08 -11.71
CA PRO A 39 -3.63 -0.44 -12.95
C PRO A 39 -5.03 0.15 -13.02
N ARG A 40 -5.40 0.69 -14.18
CA ARG A 40 -6.66 1.44 -14.37
C ARG A 40 -7.89 0.66 -13.91
N PHE A 41 -7.95 -0.64 -14.16
CA PHE A 41 -9.10 -1.45 -13.74
C PHE A 41 -9.26 -1.53 -12.22
N MET A 42 -8.19 -1.35 -11.42
CA MET A 42 -8.29 -1.28 -9.96
C MET A 42 -8.90 0.03 -9.47
N VAL A 43 -8.77 1.11 -10.22
CA VAL A 43 -9.22 2.46 -9.82
C VAL A 43 -10.56 2.84 -10.46
N ASP A 44 -10.79 2.43 -11.71
CA ASP A 44 -11.99 2.76 -12.48
C ASP A 44 -13.11 1.74 -12.22
N PRO A 45 -14.23 2.13 -11.57
CA PRO A 45 -15.35 1.23 -11.29
C PRO A 45 -16.02 0.66 -12.53
N ALA A 46 -15.90 1.33 -13.69
CA ALA A 46 -16.49 0.86 -14.94
C ALA A 46 -15.73 -0.33 -15.54
N LEU A 47 -14.47 -0.54 -15.16
CA LEU A 47 -13.64 -1.61 -15.68
C LEU A 47 -13.65 -2.80 -14.71
N PRO A 48 -14.00 -4.01 -15.17
CA PRO A 48 -13.91 -5.22 -14.34
C PRO A 48 -12.46 -5.66 -14.19
N MET A 49 -12.18 -6.38 -13.09
CA MET A 49 -10.93 -7.13 -12.93
C MET A 49 -11.17 -8.57 -13.40
N ASP A 50 -10.38 -9.05 -14.35
CA ASP A 50 -10.40 -10.47 -14.75
C ASP A 50 -9.53 -11.29 -13.78
N ALA A 51 -10.17 -11.85 -12.75
CA ALA A 51 -9.48 -12.64 -11.72
C ALA A 51 -8.72 -13.85 -12.29
N LYS A 52 -9.20 -14.46 -13.40
CA LYS A 52 -8.52 -15.62 -14.01
C LYS A 52 -7.23 -15.19 -14.70
N ALA A 53 -7.29 -14.08 -15.44
CA ALA A 53 -6.10 -13.53 -16.08
C ALA A 53 -5.04 -13.11 -15.05
N VAL A 54 -5.46 -12.42 -13.97
CA VAL A 54 -4.54 -12.02 -12.90
C VAL A 54 -3.93 -13.24 -12.20
N LYS A 55 -4.75 -14.26 -11.85
CA LYS A 55 -4.26 -15.53 -11.27
C LYS A 55 -3.22 -16.20 -12.17
N SER A 56 -3.47 -16.26 -13.48
CA SER A 56 -2.53 -16.85 -14.44
C SER A 56 -1.22 -16.05 -14.53
N SER A 57 -1.27 -14.72 -14.43
CA SER A 57 -0.09 -13.87 -14.43
C SER A 57 0.77 -14.05 -13.18
N PHE A 58 0.15 -14.27 -12.01
CA PHE A 58 0.87 -14.54 -10.77
C PHE A 58 1.49 -15.94 -10.78
N ASN A 59 0.73 -16.95 -11.20
CA ASN A 59 1.19 -18.34 -11.25
C ASN A 59 2.32 -18.58 -12.27
N SER A 60 2.48 -17.71 -13.28
CA SER A 60 3.62 -17.79 -14.20
C SER A 60 4.92 -17.26 -13.60
N LYS A 61 4.85 -16.51 -12.49
CA LYS A 61 5.99 -15.90 -11.80
C LYS A 61 6.32 -16.59 -10.47
N VAL A 62 5.34 -17.16 -9.77
CA VAL A 62 5.51 -17.95 -8.54
C VAL A 62 4.91 -19.34 -8.73
N PHE A 63 5.75 -20.36 -8.56
CA PHE A 63 5.39 -21.77 -8.79
C PHE A 63 5.09 -22.50 -7.47
N GLY A 64 4.07 -23.35 -7.47
CA GLY A 64 3.75 -24.23 -6.33
C GLY A 64 3.13 -23.52 -5.12
N GLN A 65 2.57 -22.31 -5.31
CA GLN A 65 1.90 -21.52 -4.27
C GLN A 65 0.48 -21.13 -4.69
N GLU A 66 -0.22 -22.01 -5.40
CA GLU A 66 -1.53 -21.73 -6.03
C GLU A 66 -2.57 -21.26 -5.01
N ALA A 67 -2.58 -21.87 -3.82
CA ALA A 67 -3.49 -21.51 -2.73
C ALA A 67 -3.18 -20.10 -2.18
N ALA A 68 -1.90 -19.74 -2.02
CA ALA A 68 -1.51 -18.41 -1.55
C ALA A 68 -1.85 -17.34 -2.59
N VAL A 69 -1.58 -17.61 -3.88
CA VAL A 69 -1.95 -16.74 -5.00
C VAL A 69 -3.46 -16.52 -5.01
N GLU A 70 -4.27 -17.58 -4.89
CA GLU A 70 -5.73 -17.48 -4.87
C GLU A 70 -6.23 -16.53 -3.76
N ARG A 71 -5.68 -16.64 -2.54
CA ARG A 71 -6.04 -15.72 -1.44
C ARG A 71 -5.64 -14.27 -1.71
N VAL A 72 -4.51 -14.04 -2.38
CA VAL A 72 -4.13 -12.68 -2.81
C VAL A 72 -5.12 -12.14 -3.85
N ILE A 73 -5.53 -12.95 -4.81
CA ILE A 73 -6.53 -12.56 -5.82
C ILE A 73 -7.87 -12.22 -5.17
N ASP A 74 -8.33 -13.00 -4.18
CA ASP A 74 -9.56 -12.72 -3.44
C ASP A 74 -9.50 -11.36 -2.73
N VAL A 75 -8.36 -11.06 -2.09
CA VAL A 75 -8.14 -9.76 -1.44
C VAL A 75 -8.13 -8.62 -2.46
N LEU A 76 -7.48 -8.79 -3.61
CA LEU A 76 -7.48 -7.81 -4.69
C LEU A 76 -8.89 -7.57 -5.25
N ALA A 77 -9.70 -8.62 -5.39
CA ALA A 77 -11.10 -8.50 -5.79
C ALA A 77 -11.93 -7.72 -4.75
N ALA A 78 -11.68 -7.93 -3.45
CA ALA A 78 -12.33 -7.15 -2.38
C ALA A 78 -11.91 -5.67 -2.40
N VAL A 79 -10.64 -5.38 -2.68
CA VAL A 79 -10.14 -4.01 -2.89
C VAL A 79 -10.82 -3.37 -4.10
N LYS A 80 -10.86 -4.08 -5.22
CA LYS A 80 -11.49 -3.61 -6.48
C LYS A 80 -12.96 -3.26 -6.29
N THR A 81 -13.68 -4.05 -5.51
CA THR A 81 -15.11 -3.83 -5.22
C THR A 81 -15.36 -2.79 -4.13
N ALA A 82 -14.29 -2.16 -3.61
CA ALA A 82 -14.33 -1.20 -2.50
C ALA A 82 -15.05 -1.73 -1.25
N LEU A 83 -15.00 -3.05 -1.04
CA LEU A 83 -15.54 -3.73 0.14
C LEU A 83 -14.58 -3.67 1.34
N THR A 84 -13.40 -3.08 1.15
CA THR A 84 -12.43 -2.86 2.22
C THR A 84 -12.79 -1.65 3.07
N ARG A 85 -12.38 -1.69 4.35
CA ARG A 85 -12.67 -0.60 5.30
C ARG A 85 -11.86 0.65 4.93
N THR A 86 -12.53 1.80 4.90
CA THR A 86 -11.87 3.10 4.71
C THR A 86 -10.98 3.45 5.91
N GLY A 87 -9.89 4.19 5.67
CA GLY A 87 -8.96 4.61 6.73
C GLY A 87 -8.00 3.51 7.20
N LYS A 88 -7.82 2.46 6.38
CA LYS A 88 -6.88 1.37 6.61
C LYS A 88 -6.00 1.19 5.37
N PRO A 89 -4.85 0.49 5.48
CA PRO A 89 -4.08 0.08 4.32
C PRO A 89 -4.95 -0.65 3.29
N ILE A 90 -4.56 -0.57 2.01
CA ILE A 90 -5.26 -1.20 0.87
C ILE A 90 -5.54 -2.67 1.19
N ALA A 91 -4.50 -3.36 1.66
CA ALA A 91 -4.56 -4.72 2.14
C ALA A 91 -3.53 -4.94 3.24
N SER A 92 -3.77 -5.94 4.07
CA SER A 92 -2.82 -6.40 5.09
C SER A 92 -2.76 -7.92 5.05
N LEU A 93 -1.59 -8.46 4.79
CA LEU A 93 -1.36 -9.87 4.51
C LEU A 93 -0.28 -10.42 5.43
N LEU A 94 -0.47 -11.64 5.91
CA LEU A 94 0.55 -12.42 6.62
C LEU A 94 0.82 -13.68 5.80
N PHE A 95 2.03 -13.80 5.26
CA PHE A 95 2.45 -15.01 4.55
C PHE A 95 3.22 -15.90 5.50
N VAL A 96 2.71 -17.12 5.72
CA VAL A 96 3.29 -18.09 6.64
C VAL A 96 3.86 -19.26 5.84
N GLY A 97 5.08 -19.67 6.16
CA GLY A 97 5.77 -20.79 5.50
C GLY A 97 7.27 -20.76 5.73
N PRO A 98 7.99 -21.83 5.38
CA PRO A 98 9.44 -21.90 5.55
C PRO A 98 10.17 -20.88 4.66
N THR A 99 11.44 -20.62 4.96
CA THR A 99 12.29 -19.75 4.15
C THR A 99 12.47 -20.31 2.74
N GLY A 100 12.57 -19.42 1.74
CA GLY A 100 12.84 -19.82 0.36
C GLY A 100 11.65 -20.31 -0.47
N VAL A 101 10.45 -20.41 0.10
CA VAL A 101 9.23 -20.86 -0.63
C VAL A 101 8.58 -19.79 -1.52
N GLY A 102 9.11 -18.57 -1.55
CA GLY A 102 8.62 -17.50 -2.42
C GLY A 102 7.76 -16.41 -1.75
N LYS A 103 7.70 -16.32 -0.41
CA LYS A 103 6.96 -15.26 0.31
C LYS A 103 7.33 -13.84 -0.15
N THR A 104 8.62 -13.53 -0.16
CA THR A 104 9.17 -12.24 -0.62
C THR A 104 8.97 -12.04 -2.13
N GLU A 105 8.98 -13.12 -2.92
CA GLU A 105 8.78 -13.04 -4.37
C GLU A 105 7.33 -12.65 -4.71
N LEU A 106 6.35 -13.27 -4.02
CA LEU A 106 4.95 -12.91 -4.14
C LEU A 106 4.69 -11.44 -3.74
N ALA A 107 5.39 -10.93 -2.71
CA ALA A 107 5.34 -9.52 -2.34
C ALA A 107 5.83 -8.58 -3.46
N LYS A 108 6.92 -8.94 -4.14
CA LYS A 108 7.46 -8.15 -5.27
C LYS A 108 6.54 -8.19 -6.48
N ILE A 109 5.94 -9.34 -6.77
CA ILE A 109 4.95 -9.47 -7.86
C ILE A 109 3.72 -8.62 -7.56
N LEU A 110 3.27 -8.60 -6.31
CA LEU A 110 2.16 -7.75 -5.91
C LEU A 110 2.50 -6.26 -6.03
N ALA A 111 3.72 -5.85 -5.70
CA ALA A 111 4.20 -4.48 -5.91
C ALA A 111 4.21 -4.10 -7.40
N GLU A 112 4.74 -4.99 -8.25
CA GLU A 112 4.76 -4.80 -9.70
C GLU A 112 3.34 -4.67 -10.26
N PHE A 113 2.44 -5.54 -9.82
CA PHE A 113 1.05 -5.56 -10.27
C PHE A 113 0.27 -4.33 -9.81
N MET A 114 0.43 -3.91 -8.56
CA MET A 114 -0.36 -2.82 -7.96
C MET A 114 0.23 -1.43 -8.13
N PHE A 115 1.55 -1.30 -8.28
CA PHE A 115 2.24 -0.01 -8.29
C PHE A 115 3.22 0.12 -9.47
N GLY A 116 3.15 -0.81 -10.42
CA GLY A 116 3.87 -0.77 -11.70
C GLY A 116 5.35 -1.19 -11.63
N SER A 117 5.90 -1.45 -10.45
CA SER A 117 7.33 -1.77 -10.29
C SER A 117 7.60 -2.65 -9.07
N ARG A 118 8.57 -3.56 -9.20
CA ARG A 118 9.02 -4.44 -8.10
C ARG A 118 9.80 -3.68 -7.03
N GLU A 119 10.32 -2.51 -7.40
CA GLU A 119 11.08 -1.58 -6.58
C GLU A 119 10.18 -0.69 -5.71
N ARG A 120 8.86 -0.65 -5.96
CA ARG A 120 7.85 -0.02 -5.09
C ARG A 120 7.58 -0.85 -3.83
N ILE A 121 8.67 -1.30 -3.20
CA ILE A 121 8.67 -2.08 -1.97
C ILE A 121 9.61 -1.42 -0.95
N ALA A 122 9.09 -1.07 0.22
CA ALA A 122 9.90 -0.69 1.36
C ALA A 122 10.01 -1.90 2.28
N ARG A 123 11.19 -2.54 2.27
CA ARG A 123 11.47 -3.75 3.05
C ARG A 123 12.15 -3.40 4.36
N PHE A 124 11.68 -4.01 5.44
CA PHE A 124 12.26 -3.93 6.76
C PHE A 124 12.49 -5.35 7.27
N ASP A 125 13.73 -5.69 7.56
CA ASP A 125 14.11 -6.95 8.22
C ASP A 125 13.91 -6.79 9.72
N MET A 126 12.94 -7.50 10.30
CA MET A 126 12.58 -7.37 11.71
C MET A 126 13.63 -7.92 12.68
N SER A 127 14.58 -8.71 12.20
CA SER A 127 15.75 -9.11 13.00
C SER A 127 16.61 -7.91 13.41
N GLU A 128 16.64 -6.83 12.61
CA GLU A 128 17.31 -5.57 12.99
C GLU A 128 16.56 -4.79 14.09
N PHE A 129 15.31 -5.15 14.37
CA PHE A 129 14.40 -4.48 15.29
C PHE A 129 14.09 -5.32 16.53
N ALA A 130 15.01 -6.19 16.94
CA ALA A 130 14.88 -7.07 18.10
C ALA A 130 14.96 -6.36 19.47
N THR A 131 15.25 -5.06 19.52
CA THR A 131 15.28 -4.26 20.76
C THR A 131 14.27 -3.11 20.76
N PRO A 132 13.79 -2.64 21.92
CA PRO A 132 12.86 -1.51 21.98
C PRO A 132 13.43 -0.25 21.33
N TYR A 133 14.72 0.02 21.55
CA TYR A 133 15.39 1.17 20.96
C TYR A 133 15.48 1.07 19.43
N ALA A 134 15.73 -0.13 18.90
CA ALA A 134 15.73 -0.33 17.45
C ALA A 134 14.32 -0.08 16.87
N VAL A 135 13.25 -0.60 17.48
CA VAL A 135 11.86 -0.32 17.08
C VAL A 135 11.56 1.18 17.09
N ALA A 136 12.02 1.93 18.10
CA ALA A 136 11.80 3.37 18.16
C ALA A 136 12.36 4.11 16.93
N ARG A 137 13.43 3.61 16.29
CA ARG A 137 13.96 4.19 15.03
C ARG A 137 12.96 4.15 13.87
N LEU A 138 11.95 3.26 13.89
CA LEU A 138 10.91 3.22 12.85
C LEU A 138 10.05 4.49 12.85
N VAL A 139 9.78 5.05 14.03
CA VAL A 139 8.99 6.28 14.21
C VAL A 139 9.85 7.51 14.52
N GLY A 140 11.16 7.31 14.69
CA GLY A 140 12.12 8.37 15.01
C GLY A 140 12.37 8.44 16.51
N THR A 141 13.44 9.12 16.88
CA THR A 141 13.86 9.34 18.27
C THR A 141 14.17 10.82 18.49
N SER A 142 14.49 11.19 19.73
CA SER A 142 14.99 12.53 20.05
C SER A 142 16.30 12.87 19.32
N TYR A 143 17.11 11.88 18.95
CA TYR A 143 18.40 12.06 18.27
C TYR A 143 18.33 11.85 16.75
N PHE A 144 17.48 10.92 16.30
CA PHE A 144 17.22 10.63 14.89
C PHE A 144 15.81 11.09 14.54
N SER A 145 15.70 12.31 14.05
CA SER A 145 14.42 13.01 13.91
C SER A 145 13.47 12.43 12.86
N ASP A 146 13.98 11.65 11.91
CA ASP A 146 13.19 11.02 10.85
C ASP A 146 13.08 9.53 11.12
N GLY A 147 11.85 9.06 11.37
CA GLY A 147 11.57 7.64 11.53
C GLY A 147 11.74 6.90 10.21
N LEU A 148 12.37 5.72 10.25
CA LEU A 148 12.63 4.92 9.05
C LEU A 148 11.33 4.55 8.32
N LEU A 149 10.32 4.08 9.07
CA LEU A 149 9.03 3.66 8.52
C LEU A 149 8.18 4.86 8.11
N THR A 150 8.06 5.86 9.00
CA THR A 150 7.24 7.05 8.75
C THR A 150 7.79 7.90 7.61
N SER A 151 9.10 7.89 7.36
CA SER A 151 9.71 8.61 6.24
C SER A 151 9.62 7.82 4.94
N ALA A 152 9.76 6.49 4.99
CA ALA A 152 9.58 5.63 3.81
C ALA A 152 8.19 5.79 3.21
N ILE A 153 7.13 5.73 4.02
CA ILE A 153 5.75 5.85 3.53
C ILE A 153 5.40 7.28 3.07
N ARG A 154 5.99 8.31 3.68
CA ARG A 154 5.80 9.70 3.24
C ARG A 154 6.44 9.96 1.88
N ARG A 155 7.61 9.35 1.63
CA ARG A 155 8.31 9.45 0.35
C ARG A 155 7.58 8.67 -0.73
N GLU A 156 7.08 7.48 -0.39
CA GLU A 156 6.46 6.55 -1.33
C GLU A 156 5.17 5.94 -0.76
N PRO A 157 4.04 6.66 -0.82
CA PRO A 157 2.79 6.20 -0.21
C PRO A 157 2.13 5.03 -0.96
N PHE A 158 2.36 4.92 -2.27
CA PHE A 158 1.83 3.84 -3.12
C PHE A 158 2.88 2.74 -3.26
N SER A 159 2.96 1.92 -2.22
CA SER A 159 4.01 0.90 -2.11
C SER A 159 3.55 -0.32 -1.32
N VAL A 160 4.32 -1.39 -1.47
CA VAL A 160 4.28 -2.53 -0.56
C VAL A 160 5.22 -2.24 0.61
N LEU A 161 4.72 -2.27 1.83
CA LEU A 161 5.56 -2.33 3.03
C LEU A 161 5.71 -3.80 3.44
N LEU A 162 6.95 -4.30 3.37
CA LEU A 162 7.28 -5.68 3.70
C LEU A 162 8.03 -5.72 5.03
N PHE A 163 7.41 -6.34 6.04
CA PHE A 163 8.03 -6.66 7.33
C PHE A 163 8.44 -8.13 7.33
N ASP A 164 9.74 -8.39 7.15
CA ASP A 164 10.29 -9.74 7.04
C ASP A 164 10.74 -10.28 8.38
N GLU A 165 10.63 -11.58 8.60
CA GLU A 165 10.94 -12.26 9.87
C GLU A 165 10.22 -11.65 11.07
N VAL A 166 8.91 -11.40 10.94
CA VAL A 166 8.16 -10.61 11.93
C VAL A 166 8.19 -11.19 13.34
N GLU A 167 8.41 -12.50 13.47
CA GLU A 167 8.59 -13.19 14.75
C GLU A 167 9.88 -12.81 15.50
N LYS A 168 10.85 -12.17 14.82
CA LYS A 168 12.12 -11.71 15.39
C LYS A 168 12.05 -10.27 15.93
N ALA A 169 11.00 -9.53 15.59
CA ALA A 169 10.79 -8.17 16.10
C ALA A 169 10.65 -8.15 17.62
N HIS A 170 11.10 -7.06 18.26
CA HIS A 170 10.73 -6.79 19.64
C HIS A 170 9.20 -6.61 19.79
N PRO A 171 8.56 -7.08 20.87
CA PRO A 171 7.11 -7.01 21.03
C PRO A 171 6.48 -5.61 20.84
N THR A 172 7.19 -4.55 21.19
CA THR A 172 6.72 -3.15 21.00
C THR A 172 6.51 -2.76 19.54
N PHE A 173 7.07 -3.52 18.59
CA PHE A 173 6.75 -3.33 17.17
C PHE A 173 5.27 -3.61 16.89
N PHE A 174 4.68 -4.61 17.56
CA PHE A 174 3.29 -4.98 17.33
C PHE A 174 2.32 -3.88 17.77
N ASP A 175 2.67 -3.05 18.77
CA ASP A 175 1.86 -1.89 19.15
C ASP A 175 1.79 -0.86 18.01
N LEU A 176 2.93 -0.58 17.37
CA LEU A 176 2.98 0.30 16.19
C LEU A 176 2.21 -0.32 15.03
N LEU A 177 2.42 -1.61 14.77
CA LEU A 177 1.73 -2.34 13.70
C LEU A 177 0.22 -2.32 13.90
N LEU A 178 -0.28 -2.53 15.12
CA LEU A 178 -1.71 -2.47 15.44
C LEU A 178 -2.30 -1.10 15.11
N GLN A 179 -1.58 -0.01 15.37
CA GLN A 179 -2.01 1.34 14.99
C GLN A 179 -2.10 1.50 13.46
N VAL A 180 -1.11 0.99 12.72
CA VAL A 180 -1.12 1.00 11.24
C VAL A 180 -2.30 0.19 10.70
N LEU A 181 -2.52 -1.03 11.19
CA LEU A 181 -3.58 -1.93 10.70
C LEU A 181 -4.99 -1.48 11.11
N SER A 182 -5.10 -0.71 12.19
CA SER A 182 -6.39 -0.25 12.72
C SER A 182 -6.80 1.10 12.16
N GLU A 183 -5.88 2.07 12.15
CA GLU A 183 -6.15 3.48 11.83
C GLU A 183 -5.43 3.97 10.57
N GLY A 184 -4.59 3.15 9.94
CA GLY A 184 -3.87 3.52 8.72
C GLY A 184 -2.90 4.68 8.91
N ARG A 185 -2.46 4.96 10.15
CA ARG A 185 -1.59 6.10 10.46
C ARG A 185 -0.61 5.80 11.59
N LEU A 186 0.53 6.48 11.56
CA LEU A 186 1.46 6.58 12.69
C LEU A 186 1.86 8.04 12.89
N THR A 187 2.22 8.40 14.11
CA THR A 187 2.79 9.72 14.41
C THR A 187 4.27 9.54 14.73
N ASP A 188 5.14 10.31 14.06
CA ASP A 188 6.57 10.28 14.32
C ASP A 188 6.93 11.02 15.62
N ALA A 189 8.18 10.88 16.08
CA ALA A 189 8.66 11.50 17.31
C ALA A 189 8.59 13.04 17.32
N ARG A 190 8.37 13.69 16.16
CA ARG A 190 8.17 15.14 16.03
C ARG A 190 6.70 15.52 15.93
N GLY A 191 5.78 14.58 16.16
CA GLY A 191 4.34 14.82 16.07
C GLY A 191 3.81 14.87 14.63
N LYS A 192 4.59 14.48 13.62
CA LYS A 192 4.10 14.48 12.23
C LYS A 192 3.42 13.17 11.90
N LEU A 193 2.24 13.26 11.31
CA LEU A 193 1.43 12.11 10.91
C LEU A 193 1.94 11.52 9.58
N ALA A 194 2.05 10.20 9.53
CA ALA A 194 2.34 9.40 8.35
C ALA A 194 1.10 8.55 8.01
N ASN A 195 0.68 8.55 6.75
CA ASN A 195 -0.52 7.87 6.26
C ASN A 195 -0.14 6.60 5.48
N PHE A 196 -0.76 5.48 5.83
CA PHE A 196 -0.52 4.14 5.28
C PHE A 196 -1.70 3.62 4.45
N CYS A 197 -2.78 4.41 4.28
CA CYS A 197 -3.99 3.97 3.60
C CYS A 197 -3.78 3.63 2.10
N SER A 198 -2.72 4.16 1.49
CA SER A 198 -2.36 3.90 0.09
C SER A 198 -1.40 2.72 -0.09
N ALA A 199 -0.97 2.08 0.99
CA ALA A 199 0.00 1.00 0.95
C ALA A 199 -0.64 -0.37 1.14
N ILE A 200 0.07 -1.40 0.69
CA ILE A 200 -0.20 -2.80 1.03
C ILE A 200 0.82 -3.22 2.09
N ILE A 201 0.33 -3.76 3.21
CA ILE A 201 1.18 -4.27 4.28
C ILE A 201 1.34 -5.77 4.12
N ILE A 202 2.58 -6.26 4.09
CA ILE A 202 2.89 -7.69 4.05
C ILE A 202 3.82 -8.01 5.21
N MET A 203 3.51 -9.08 5.92
CA MET A 203 4.35 -9.67 6.97
C MET A 203 4.74 -11.09 6.55
N THR A 204 5.98 -11.50 6.81
CA THR A 204 6.50 -12.82 6.42
C THR A 204 7.23 -13.55 7.54
#